data_AF-A0A7S2Q783-F1
#
_entry.id   AF-A0A7S2Q783-F1
#
_cell.length_a   1.000
_cell.length_b   1.000
_cell.length_c   1.000
_cell.angle_alpha   90.00
_cell.angle_beta   90.00
_cell.angle_gamma   90.00
#
_symmetry.space_group_name_H-M   'P 1'
#
loop_
_entity.id
_entity.type
_entity.pdbx_description
1 polymer ?
#
loop_
_entity_poly.entity_id
_entity_poly.type
_entity_poly.pdbx_seq_one_letter_code
_entity_poly.pdbx_strand_id
1 'polypeptide(L)'
;HLQNGPRLVVLSACSSRAAGECFVEGGIPHVICTTSDIRDSWSHLFMRALYTALFQGQSVGRAFQAACVSLRCDPNFNSATIAFRLLPEEAPHDEVLFPVAEHPAVQAHAGGARRCLGRAERRGQTASSSSAEYSSGMCQEEENEDTDDASSYCGGCSGEDGGPSRMESTCSLDA
;
A
#
# COMPACT_ATOMS: atom_id res chain seq x y z
N HIS A 1 10.32 -23.25 10.79
CA HIS A 1 9.43 -23.51 9.65
C HIS A 1 7.98 -23.52 10.13
N LEU A 2 7.22 -22.45 9.85
CA LEU A 2 5.78 -22.40 10.09
C LEU A 2 5.07 -23.28 9.06
N GLN A 3 4.76 -24.53 9.43
CA GLN A 3 4.11 -25.48 8.51
C GLN A 3 2.63 -25.13 8.20
N ASN A 4 2.06 -24.11 8.85
CA ASN A 4 0.72 -23.55 8.59
C ASN A 4 0.68 -22.00 8.74
N GLY A 5 1.79 -21.33 8.40
CA GLY A 5 1.88 -19.87 8.49
C GLY A 5 1.20 -19.13 7.32
N PRO A 6 1.02 -17.81 7.43
CA PRO A 6 0.53 -17.02 6.31
C PRO A 6 1.46 -17.16 5.10
N ARG A 7 0.88 -17.26 3.90
CA ARG A 7 1.63 -17.37 2.63
C ARG A 7 1.99 -16.00 2.04
N LEU A 8 1.22 -14.98 2.40
CA LEU A 8 1.42 -13.61 1.97
C LEU A 8 1.11 -12.68 3.13
N VAL A 9 2.01 -11.73 3.38
CA VAL A 9 1.81 -10.64 4.33
C VAL A 9 1.86 -9.32 3.56
N VAL A 10 0.91 -8.42 3.83
CA VAL A 10 0.87 -7.07 3.24
C VAL A 10 0.94 -6.06 4.38
N LEU A 11 2.02 -5.29 4.41
CA LEU A 11 2.26 -4.25 5.40
C LEU A 11 1.83 -2.89 4.85
N SER A 12 0.58 -2.50 5.15
CA SER A 12 0.03 -1.19 4.79
C SER A 12 0.43 -0.11 5.82
N ALA A 13 1.74 0.06 6.03
CA ALA A 13 2.31 1.06 6.92
C ALA A 13 3.54 1.70 6.27
N CYS A 14 3.81 2.97 6.60
CA CYS A 14 4.96 3.72 6.11
C CYS A 14 6.28 3.09 6.57
N SER A 15 7.29 3.11 5.68
CA SER A 15 8.66 2.67 6.00
C SER A 15 8.75 1.28 6.66
N SER A 16 7.87 0.36 6.25
CA SER A 16 7.70 -0.96 6.85
C SER A 16 8.69 -2.03 6.38
N ARG A 17 9.72 -1.67 5.60
CA ARG A 17 10.72 -2.61 5.05
C ARG A 17 11.39 -3.47 6.12
N ALA A 18 11.88 -2.87 7.21
CA ALA A 18 12.57 -3.61 8.27
C ALA A 18 11.67 -4.69 8.89
N ALA A 19 10.40 -4.35 9.16
CA ALA A 19 9.42 -5.33 9.62
C ALA A 19 9.16 -6.42 8.56
N GLY A 20 9.13 -6.04 7.28
CA GLY A 20 8.98 -6.97 6.16
C GLY A 20 10.12 -7.98 6.07
N GLU A 21 11.36 -7.54 6.26
CA GLU A 21 12.55 -8.39 6.31
C GLU A 21 12.46 -9.40 7.47
N CYS A 22 12.01 -8.97 8.67
CA CYS A 22 11.78 -9.89 9.79
C CYS A 22 10.72 -10.97 9.47
N PHE A 23 9.67 -10.66 8.71
CA PHE A 23 8.70 -11.67 8.28
C PHE A 23 9.32 -12.68 7.30
N VAL A 24 10.16 -12.21 6.36
CA VAL A 24 10.88 -13.08 5.44
C VAL A 24 11.85 -13.99 6.20
N GLU A 25 12.61 -13.46 7.16
CA GLU A 25 13.49 -14.24 8.05
C GLU A 25 12.70 -15.26 8.88
N GLY A 26 11.47 -14.91 9.28
CA GLY A 26 10.52 -15.81 9.92
C GLY A 26 10.00 -16.95 9.02
N GLY A 27 10.34 -16.93 7.73
CA GLY A 27 9.98 -17.95 6.74
C GLY A 27 8.67 -17.68 6.00
N ILE A 28 8.17 -16.45 6.02
CA ILE A 28 7.05 -16.05 5.17
C ILE A 28 7.56 -15.90 3.73
N PRO A 29 6.96 -16.59 2.74
CA PRO A 29 7.52 -16.64 1.39
C PRO A 29 7.30 -15.33 0.62
N HIS A 30 6.25 -14.58 0.94
CA HIS A 30 5.90 -13.35 0.25
C HIS A 30 5.51 -12.25 1.23
N VAL A 31 6.19 -11.11 1.14
CA VAL A 31 5.90 -9.95 1.97
C VAL A 31 5.88 -8.70 1.11
N ILE A 32 4.77 -7.95 1.15
CA ILE A 32 4.69 -6.63 0.53
C ILE A 32 4.88 -5.60 1.63
N CYS A 33 5.83 -4.69 1.45
CA CYS A 33 6.14 -3.63 2.40
C CYS A 33 6.37 -2.30 1.68
N THR A 34 6.62 -1.24 2.43
CA THR A 34 6.96 0.08 1.87
C THR A 34 8.30 0.60 2.38
N THR A 35 8.97 1.41 1.57
CA THR A 35 10.29 2.00 1.89
C THR A 35 10.25 3.48 2.22
N SER A 36 9.07 4.11 2.14
CA SER A 36 8.87 5.52 2.39
C SER A 36 7.47 5.75 2.94
N ASP A 37 7.16 7.01 3.22
CA ASP A 37 5.81 7.41 3.56
C ASP A 37 4.87 7.19 2.36
N ILE A 38 3.67 6.70 2.68
CA ILE A 38 2.61 6.42 1.71
C ILE A 38 1.35 7.19 2.13
N ARG A 39 0.59 7.65 1.15
CA ARG A 39 -0.73 8.25 1.37
C ARG A 39 -1.80 7.16 1.40
N ASP A 40 -2.85 7.36 2.17
CA ASP A 40 -3.98 6.43 2.22
C ASP A 40 -4.61 6.18 0.84
N SER A 41 -4.66 7.20 -0.01
CA SER A 41 -5.14 7.07 -1.38
C SER A 41 -4.29 6.10 -2.21
N TRP A 42 -2.97 6.06 -2.00
CA TRP A 42 -2.06 5.12 -2.68
C TRP A 42 -2.29 3.71 -2.16
N SER A 43 -2.35 3.54 -0.84
CA SER A 43 -2.60 2.26 -0.19
C SER A 43 -3.94 1.67 -0.65
N HIS A 44 -5.00 2.48 -0.68
CA HIS A 44 -6.32 2.05 -1.12
C HIS A 44 -6.30 1.59 -2.58
N LEU A 45 -5.74 2.39 -3.50
CA LEU A 45 -5.67 2.04 -4.92
C LEU A 45 -4.81 0.79 -5.16
N PHE A 46 -3.66 0.71 -4.49
CA PHE A 46 -2.75 -0.43 -4.55
C PHE A 46 -3.43 -1.71 -4.07
N MET A 47 -4.02 -1.70 -2.87
CA MET A 47 -4.69 -2.87 -2.29
C MET A 47 -5.87 -3.32 -3.16
N ARG A 48 -6.67 -2.39 -3.66
CA ARG A 48 -7.81 -2.71 -4.54
C ARG A 48 -7.34 -3.47 -5.77
N ALA A 49 -6.31 -2.97 -6.45
CA ALA A 49 -5.75 -3.62 -7.64
C ALA A 49 -5.07 -4.97 -7.32
N LEU A 50 -4.32 -5.02 -6.21
CA LEU A 50 -3.64 -6.23 -5.74
C LEU A 50 -4.64 -7.36 -5.47
N TYR A 51 -5.63 -7.13 -4.62
CA TYR A 51 -6.61 -8.14 -4.25
C TYR A 51 -7.48 -8.56 -5.44
N THR A 52 -7.82 -7.61 -6.32
CA THR A 52 -8.55 -7.92 -7.56
C THR A 52 -7.77 -8.92 -8.41
N ALA A 53 -6.48 -8.70 -8.63
CA ALA A 53 -5.65 -9.60 -9.42
C ALA A 53 -5.43 -10.95 -8.71
N LEU A 54 -5.22 -10.96 -7.40
CA LEU A 54 -5.08 -12.19 -6.61
C LEU A 54 -6.32 -13.08 -6.74
N PHE A 55 -7.52 -12.52 -6.58
CA PHE A 55 -8.78 -13.28 -6.68
C PHE A 55 -9.15 -13.69 -8.11
N GLN A 56 -8.49 -13.14 -9.12
CA GLN A 56 -8.56 -13.62 -10.51
C GLN A 56 -7.60 -14.80 -10.76
N GLY A 57 -6.98 -15.34 -9.72
CA GLY A 57 -6.01 -16.44 -9.80
C GLY A 57 -4.69 -16.06 -10.45
N GLN A 58 -4.32 -14.79 -10.39
CA GLN A 58 -2.97 -14.37 -10.76
C GLN A 58 -1.98 -14.76 -9.65
N SER A 59 -0.71 -14.93 -10.03
CA SER A 59 0.37 -15.12 -9.05
C SER A 59 0.61 -13.85 -8.24
N VAL A 60 1.25 -13.99 -7.07
CA VAL A 60 1.59 -12.86 -6.20
C VAL A 60 2.40 -11.79 -6.95
N GLY A 61 3.40 -12.21 -7.73
CA GLY A 61 4.24 -11.29 -8.52
C GLY A 61 3.44 -10.54 -9.59
N ARG A 62 2.52 -11.23 -10.27
CA ARG A 62 1.64 -10.61 -11.27
C ARG A 62 0.65 -9.63 -10.64
N ALA A 63 0.06 -10.00 -9.51
CA ALA A 63 -0.84 -9.12 -8.76
C ALA A 63 -0.13 -7.86 -8.25
N PHE A 64 1.08 -8.01 -7.71
CA PHE A 64 1.92 -6.89 -7.30
C PHE A 64 2.23 -5.95 -8.48
N GLN A 65 2.62 -6.52 -9.63
CA GLN A 65 2.90 -5.74 -10.83
C GLN A 65 1.66 -4.97 -11.32
N ALA A 66 0.48 -5.61 -11.31
CA ALA A 66 -0.78 -4.98 -11.69
C ALA A 66 -1.15 -3.81 -10.76
N ALA A 67 -0.90 -3.95 -9.45
CA ALA A 67 -1.08 -2.88 -8.48
C ALA A 67 -0.13 -1.69 -8.74
N CYS A 68 1.15 -1.97 -9.01
CA CYS A 68 2.10 -0.95 -9.42
C CYS A 68 1.71 -0.24 -10.72
N VAL A 69 1.21 -0.98 -11.72
CA VAL A 69 0.69 -0.36 -12.96
C VAL A 69 -0.47 0.58 -12.64
N SER A 70 -1.39 0.17 -11.78
CA SER A 70 -2.56 0.97 -11.39
C SER A 70 -2.16 2.30 -10.73
N LEU A 71 -1.12 2.30 -9.88
CA LEU A 71 -0.57 3.52 -9.29
C LEU A 71 0.08 4.45 -10.34
N ARG A 72 0.85 3.90 -11.30
CA ARG A 72 1.48 4.72 -12.36
C ARG A 72 0.49 5.37 -13.31
N CYS A 73 -0.66 4.72 -13.53
CA CYS A 73 -1.70 5.26 -14.39
C CYS A 73 -2.43 6.46 -13.78
N ASP A 74 -2.39 6.63 -12.46
CA ASP A 74 -2.95 7.80 -11.81
C ASP A 74 -1.93 8.96 -11.81
N PRO A 75 -2.22 10.10 -12.47
CA PRO A 75 -1.29 11.21 -12.58
C PRO A 75 -0.92 11.82 -11.21
N ASN A 76 -1.76 11.63 -10.19
CA ASN A 76 -1.48 12.12 -8.84
C ASN A 76 -0.44 11.27 -8.10
N PHE A 77 -0.16 10.05 -8.57
CA PHE A 77 0.52 8.99 -7.80
C PHE A 77 1.73 8.38 -8.52
N ASN A 78 2.28 9.06 -9.52
CA ASN A 78 3.36 8.51 -10.36
C ASN A 78 4.60 8.05 -9.55
N SER A 79 4.96 8.77 -8.48
CA SER A 79 6.07 8.41 -7.57
C SER A 79 5.73 7.27 -6.60
N ALA A 80 4.46 6.93 -6.40
CA ALA A 80 4.02 5.98 -5.37
C ALA A 80 4.54 4.56 -5.62
N THR A 81 4.79 4.18 -6.87
CA THR A 81 5.27 2.81 -7.17
C THR A 81 6.66 2.50 -6.65
N ILE A 82 7.48 3.52 -6.43
CA ILE A 82 8.85 3.35 -5.93
C ILE A 82 8.83 2.97 -4.44
N ALA A 83 7.75 3.34 -3.74
CA ALA A 83 7.57 3.11 -2.31
C ALA A 83 7.24 1.64 -2.00
N PHE A 84 6.47 0.94 -2.83
CA PHE A 84 6.08 -0.45 -2.58
C PHE A 84 7.16 -1.43 -3.01
N ARG A 85 7.43 -2.42 -2.17
CA ARG A 85 8.40 -3.51 -2.42
C ARG A 85 7.76 -4.85 -2.16
N LEU A 86 8.17 -5.84 -2.94
CA LEU A 86 7.82 -7.24 -2.77
C LEU A 86 9.09 -7.99 -2.38
N LEU A 87 9.06 -8.64 -1.21
CA LEU A 87 10.17 -9.38 -0.63
C LEU A 87 9.85 -10.88 -0.60
N PRO A 88 10.87 -11.75 -0.71
CA PRO A 88 12.28 -11.43 -1.01
C PRO A 88 12.47 -10.98 -2.47
N GLU A 89 13.25 -9.92 -2.72
CA GLU A 89 13.37 -9.31 -4.07
C GLU A 89 13.92 -10.29 -5.14
N GLU A 90 14.72 -11.27 -4.72
CA GLU A 90 15.37 -12.25 -5.60
C GLU A 90 14.56 -13.54 -5.79
N ALA A 91 13.38 -13.66 -5.17
CA ALA A 91 12.59 -14.87 -5.20
C ALA A 91 11.55 -14.87 -6.35
N PRO A 92 11.29 -16.03 -6.98
CA PRO A 92 10.20 -16.15 -7.93
C PRO A 92 8.86 -16.10 -7.19
N HIS A 93 8.11 -15.00 -7.39
CA HIS A 93 6.78 -14.78 -6.81
C HIS A 93 5.64 -15.38 -7.66
N ASP A 94 5.87 -16.56 -8.23
CA ASP A 94 4.94 -17.22 -9.16
C ASP A 94 3.85 -18.04 -8.46
N GLU A 95 3.82 -18.03 -7.13
CA GLU A 95 2.77 -18.69 -6.34
C GLU A 95 1.38 -18.08 -6.60
N VAL A 96 0.40 -18.93 -6.86
CA VAL A 96 -1.02 -18.57 -6.98
C VAL A 96 -1.72 -18.92 -5.68
N LEU A 97 -2.15 -17.91 -4.93
CA LEU A 97 -2.78 -18.07 -3.62
C LEU A 97 -4.27 -18.44 -3.70
N PHE A 98 -4.95 -17.96 -4.75
CA PHE A 98 -6.39 -18.16 -4.94
C PHE A 98 -6.64 -18.75 -6.32
N PRO A 99 -6.46 -20.07 -6.49
CA PRO A 99 -6.78 -20.73 -7.75
C PRO A 99 -8.23 -20.47 -8.11
N VAL A 100 -8.49 -20.01 -9.34
CA VAL A 100 -9.86 -19.94 -9.85
C VAL A 100 -10.34 -21.37 -9.97
N ALA A 101 -11.38 -21.73 -9.21
CA ALA A 101 -12.01 -23.02 -9.36
C ALA A 101 -12.52 -23.10 -10.80
N GLU A 102 -11.90 -23.96 -11.61
CA GLU A 102 -12.53 -24.39 -12.85
C GLU A 102 -13.79 -25.14 -12.41
N HIS A 103 -14.93 -24.45 -12.41
CA HIS A 103 -16.19 -25.15 -12.49
C HIS A 103 -16.08 -26.05 -13.72
N PRO A 104 -16.29 -27.38 -13.60
CA PRO A 104 -16.23 -28.26 -14.75
C PRO A 104 -17.20 -27.70 -15.77
N ALA A 105 -16.65 -27.10 -16.81
CA ALA A 105 -17.41 -26.55 -17.90
C ALA A 105 -18.27 -27.70 -18.40
N VAL A 106 -19.58 -27.48 -18.39
CA VAL A 106 -20.52 -28.31 -19.16
C VAL A 106 -19.87 -28.52 -20.52
N GLN A 107 -19.63 -29.79 -20.87
CA GLN A 107 -18.88 -30.19 -22.06
C GLN A 107 -19.44 -29.46 -23.29
N ALA A 108 -18.80 -28.36 -23.68
CA ALA A 108 -19.09 -27.69 -24.92
C ALA A 108 -18.51 -28.57 -26.02
N HIS A 109 -19.39 -29.34 -26.66
CA HIS A 109 -19.09 -30.08 -27.87
C HIS A 109 -18.36 -29.17 -28.87
N ALA A 110 -17.27 -29.71 -29.42
CA ALA A 110 -16.43 -29.08 -30.40
C ALA A 110 -17.23 -28.40 -31.53
N GLY A 111 -16.86 -27.17 -31.87
CA GLY A 111 -17.29 -26.58 -33.13
C GLY A 111 -17.15 -25.06 -33.21
N GLY A 112 -16.03 -24.59 -33.74
CA GLY A 112 -16.00 -23.29 -34.41
C GLY A 112 -14.87 -22.36 -34.01
N ALA A 113 -13.72 -22.54 -34.67
CA ALA A 113 -12.76 -21.47 -34.84
C ALA A 113 -13.45 -20.22 -35.42
N ARG A 114 -13.28 -19.05 -34.77
CA ARG A 114 -13.42 -17.77 -35.47
C ARG A 114 -12.19 -16.91 -35.22
N ARG A 115 -11.53 -16.68 -36.35
CA ARG A 115 -10.27 -15.96 -36.55
C ARG A 115 -10.46 -14.49 -36.22
N CYS A 116 -9.50 -13.92 -35.50
CA CYS A 116 -9.28 -12.48 -35.47
C CYS A 116 -8.72 -12.07 -36.84
N LEU A 117 -9.59 -11.79 -37.81
CA LEU A 117 -9.19 -11.10 -39.04
C LEU A 117 -9.17 -9.60 -38.74
N GLY A 118 -8.03 -8.98 -39.01
CA GLY A 118 -7.81 -7.56 -38.80
C GLY A 118 -8.51 -6.65 -39.80
N ARG A 119 -8.61 -5.40 -39.36
CA ARG A 119 -8.46 -4.12 -40.09
C ARG A 119 -9.48 -3.77 -41.19
N ALA A 120 -10.21 -2.68 -40.98
CA ALA A 120 -10.16 -1.48 -41.84
C ALA A 120 -10.90 -0.28 -41.22
N GLU A 121 -10.43 0.89 -41.62
CA GLU A 121 -10.58 2.23 -41.05
C GLU A 121 -11.86 3.00 -41.41
N ARG A 122 -12.18 3.97 -40.52
CA ARG A 122 -12.67 5.35 -40.73
C ARG A 122 -14.06 5.58 -41.34
N ARG A 123 -14.94 6.19 -40.52
CA ARG A 123 -15.59 7.48 -40.84
C ARG A 123 -16.00 8.21 -39.58
N GLY A 124 -15.67 9.51 -39.51
CA GLY A 124 -15.77 10.33 -38.32
C GLY A 124 -17.20 10.66 -37.90
N GLN A 125 -17.34 10.94 -36.61
CA GLN A 125 -18.42 11.73 -36.03
C GLN A 125 -17.83 12.48 -34.84
N THR A 126 -17.93 13.80 -34.92
CA THR A 126 -17.71 14.74 -33.84
C THR A 126 -18.76 14.51 -32.76
N ALA A 127 -18.34 14.18 -31.54
CA ALA A 127 -19.19 14.28 -30.37
C ALA A 127 -18.39 14.92 -29.24
N SER A 128 -18.94 16.04 -28.81
CA SER A 128 -18.58 16.91 -27.71
C SER A 128 -18.18 16.17 -26.43
N SER A 129 -17.13 16.69 -25.82
CA SER A 129 -16.73 16.50 -24.44
C SER A 129 -17.88 16.76 -23.46
N SER A 130 -18.30 15.75 -22.71
CA SER A 130 -18.97 15.92 -21.42
C SER A 130 -18.11 15.29 -20.34
N SER A 131 -17.32 16.14 -19.71
CA SER A 131 -16.60 15.89 -18.47
C SER A 131 -17.58 15.77 -17.31
N ALA A 132 -17.34 14.74 -16.48
CA ALA A 132 -17.55 14.65 -15.03
C ALA A 132 -18.92 15.01 -14.45
N GLU A 133 -19.52 14.03 -13.75
CA GLU A 133 -20.12 14.24 -12.42
C GLU A 133 -20.27 12.86 -11.74
N TYR A 134 -19.24 12.45 -11.00
CA TYR A 134 -19.36 11.41 -9.97
C TYR A 134 -19.14 12.11 -8.64
N SER A 135 -20.23 12.22 -7.88
CA SER A 135 -20.33 12.94 -6.63
C SER A 135 -19.36 12.38 -5.58
N SER A 136 -18.39 13.22 -5.19
CA SER A 136 -17.71 13.11 -3.91
C SER A 136 -18.72 13.41 -2.81
N GLY A 137 -19.08 12.39 -2.03
CA GLY A 137 -19.70 12.60 -0.72
C GLY A 137 -18.69 13.30 0.19
N MET A 138 -19.02 14.53 0.59
CA MET A 138 -18.28 15.29 1.59
C MET A 138 -18.51 14.66 2.97
N CYS A 139 -17.44 14.37 3.72
CA CYS A 139 -17.52 14.29 5.17
C CYS A 139 -17.17 15.68 5.70
N GLN A 140 -18.21 16.46 6.04
CA GLN A 140 -18.10 17.61 6.92
C GLN A 140 -18.55 17.13 8.30
N GLU A 141 -17.68 17.20 9.30
CA GLU A 141 -18.10 17.27 10.69
C GLU A 141 -17.68 18.64 11.20
N GLU A 142 -18.69 19.36 11.68
CA GLU A 142 -18.75 20.78 11.90
C GLU A 142 -18.07 21.18 13.21
N GLU A 143 -17.37 22.31 13.17
CA GLU A 143 -17.00 23.11 14.33
C GLU A 143 -18.29 23.65 14.96
N ASN A 144 -18.54 23.34 16.25
CA ASN A 144 -19.46 24.10 17.08
C ASN A 144 -18.64 24.78 18.18
N GLU A 145 -18.38 26.07 17.97
CA GLU A 145 -18.12 27.04 19.03
C GLU A 145 -19.41 27.27 19.82
N ASP A 146 -19.35 27.15 21.15
CA ASP A 146 -20.21 27.92 22.03
C ASP A 146 -19.48 28.19 23.37
N THR A 147 -19.71 29.39 23.84
CA THR A 147 -18.94 30.25 24.75
C THR A 147 -19.19 30.04 26.25
N ASP A 148 -18.18 30.45 27.03
CA ASP A 148 -18.16 31.04 28.40
C ASP A 148 -18.72 30.26 29.61
N ASP A 149 -17.89 30.00 30.64
CA ASP A 149 -17.77 30.84 31.87
C ASP A 149 -16.86 30.14 32.92
N ALA A 150 -16.37 30.94 33.86
CA ALA A 150 -15.28 30.73 34.79
C ALA A 150 -15.59 29.85 36.01
N SER A 151 -14.54 29.19 36.54
CA SER A 151 -14.21 29.05 37.97
C SER A 151 -12.95 28.17 38.09
N SER A 152 -11.82 28.69 38.55
CA SER A 152 -11.41 28.92 39.95
C SER A 152 -10.72 27.71 40.58
N TYR A 153 -9.48 27.95 41.04
CA TYR A 153 -8.76 27.25 42.13
C TYR A 153 -8.13 25.88 41.78
N CYS A 154 -6.90 25.51 42.14
CA CYS A 154 -5.71 26.14 42.75
C CYS A 154 -4.56 25.11 42.69
N GLY A 155 -3.29 25.55 42.77
CA GLY A 155 -2.21 24.69 43.27
C GLY A 155 -0.88 24.84 42.55
N GLY A 156 -0.21 25.98 42.76
CA GLY A 156 1.21 26.08 42.49
C GLY A 156 2.04 25.42 43.58
N CYS A 157 3.27 25.01 43.23
CA CYS A 157 4.45 25.13 44.08
C CYS A 157 5.63 25.47 43.17
N SER A 158 6.18 26.67 43.37
CA SER A 158 7.40 27.18 42.75
C SER A 158 8.63 26.79 43.58
N GLY A 159 9.78 26.75 42.91
CA GLY A 159 11.07 27.18 43.48
C GLY A 159 12.06 26.06 43.85
N GLU A 160 13.38 26.19 43.72
CA GLU A 160 14.26 27.28 43.26
C GLU A 160 15.63 26.68 42.87
N ASP A 161 16.33 27.39 41.98
CA ASP A 161 17.77 27.68 41.85
C ASP A 161 18.90 26.71 42.27
N GLY A 162 19.90 26.63 41.37
CA GLY A 162 21.25 26.18 41.71
C GLY A 162 22.17 26.00 40.49
N GLY A 163 22.86 27.06 40.10
CA GLY A 163 23.79 27.12 38.95
C GLY A 163 25.09 26.29 39.05
N PRO A 164 26.04 26.52 38.12
CA PRO A 164 26.89 25.48 37.54
C PRO A 164 28.26 25.31 38.22
N SER A 165 28.85 24.11 38.12
CA SER A 165 30.30 23.95 38.34
C SER A 165 30.95 23.01 37.33
N ARG A 166 31.92 23.61 36.67
CA ARG A 166 32.93 23.11 35.74
C ARG A 166 33.91 22.18 36.49
N MET A 167 34.30 21.06 35.90
CA MET A 167 35.63 20.48 36.12
C MET A 167 36.02 19.58 34.96
N GLU A 168 37.00 20.07 34.20
CA GLU A 168 37.86 19.30 33.32
C GLU A 168 38.67 18.31 34.17
N SER A 169 38.84 17.07 33.70
CA SER A 169 39.98 16.26 34.14
C SER A 169 40.33 15.24 33.06
N THR A 170 41.36 15.60 32.31
CA THR A 170 42.22 14.73 31.52
C THR A 170 42.87 13.68 32.43
N CYS A 171 42.91 12.42 32.00
CA CYS A 171 43.92 11.47 32.44
C CYS A 171 44.67 10.96 31.21
N SER A 172 45.89 11.45 31.05
CA SER A 172 46.95 10.90 30.20
C SER A 172 47.49 9.59 30.76
N LEU A 173 47.93 8.72 29.84
CA LEU A 173 49.17 7.91 29.81
C LEU A 173 49.65 7.22 31.11
N ASP A 174 49.94 5.91 31.07
CA ASP A 174 51.28 5.39 30.70
C ASP A 174 51.34 3.84 30.74
N ALA A 175 52.39 3.31 30.09
CA ALA A 175 52.93 1.94 30.04
C ALA A 175 52.24 0.86 29.18
#